data_AF-A0A661BA90-F1
#
_entry.id   AF-A0A661BA90-F1
#
_cell.length_a   1.000
_cell.length_b   1.000
_cell.length_c   1.000
_cell.angle_alpha   90.00
_cell.angle_beta   90.00
_cell.angle_gamma   90.00
#
_symmetry.space_group_name_H-M   'P 1'
#
loop_
_entity.id
_entity.type
_entity.pdbx_description
1 polymer ?
#
loop_
_entity_poly.entity_id
_entity_poly.type
_entity_poly.pdbx_seq_one_letter_code
_entity_poly.pdbx_strand_id
1 'polypeptide(L)'
;RNVPVVFRVFEGGSWNLIYPIEALPSLQPGQSKVLSKAWTPKKKGADTIQVCINVNERVLPLIEPILKDSKLSNNCRKLAVTVTAPPETVIIKPLYTKLSATQMLVKVEEEPLVPVVFFDFNSDSLDSIAIHVITAYAARLSKNPDAKIIVFGFAESTETDPQNLAKRRAQRVHELFERLGVGEQVKISEEHDYLKPRVSPQIENPDPRVAQENRRVEFKVALDEKPKSINEAVELMRRNPEFVLVFLVPKGRVPFLQADSLRRTLIAENTNLSQRIVIEPVETLKVRSFIIDPDGILYRPRERFPFCEKWTNPQPNQNSIEIETKAGKVYDWKLSIFEIGNKSSATLASGKGSPPEQILWDWTLDGKNLIAPKTKYLLSMTIRTDDGTKTFLSADTIWLIPREHSETVENMFIVEFVFDESEPLSRYLERRLFNFARLLVARADSGYEQWAQVQGHTDDIGPLRRNMKLSRMRAKREYEILRRYVSYFAGVPENQLDKWLANHKVSISFEGYGYSHPYRLKDELLGDNSSPYGRNINRRVMLEYRYRK
;
A
#
# COMPACT_ATOMS: atom_id res chain seq x y z
N ARG A 1 36.60 -53.32 -48.70
CA ARG A 1 35.28 -53.80 -48.24
C ARG A 1 34.66 -52.71 -47.38
N ASN A 2 33.34 -52.53 -47.41
CA ASN A 2 32.68 -51.58 -46.51
C ASN A 2 32.67 -52.15 -45.09
N VAL A 3 32.98 -51.31 -44.10
CA VAL A 3 33.05 -51.68 -42.69
C VAL A 3 31.79 -51.18 -41.98
N PRO A 4 31.08 -52.02 -41.21
CA PRO A 4 29.90 -51.57 -40.47
C PRO A 4 30.30 -50.58 -39.37
N VAL A 5 29.48 -49.54 -39.23
CA VAL A 5 29.55 -48.54 -38.16
C VAL A 5 28.26 -48.58 -37.37
N VAL A 6 28.40 -48.86 -36.07
CA VAL A 6 27.29 -49.07 -35.15
C VAL A 6 27.15 -47.86 -34.24
N PHE A 7 25.98 -47.24 -34.27
CA PHE A 7 25.56 -46.24 -33.29
C PHE A 7 24.64 -46.93 -32.27
N ARG A 8 24.90 -46.72 -30.98
CA ARG A 8 24.07 -47.23 -29.90
C ARG A 8 23.98 -46.25 -28.74
N VAL A 9 22.88 -46.28 -28.01
CA VAL A 9 22.62 -45.41 -26.85
C VAL A 9 22.43 -46.26 -25.60
N PHE A 10 22.99 -45.83 -24.48
CA PHE A 10 22.81 -46.48 -23.19
C PHE A 10 21.55 -45.92 -22.51
N GLU A 11 20.46 -46.67 -22.58
CA GLU A 11 19.17 -46.30 -22.01
C GLU A 11 18.67 -47.44 -21.11
N GLY A 12 18.22 -47.14 -19.89
CA GLY A 12 17.58 -48.13 -19.00
C GLY A 12 18.49 -49.28 -18.53
N GLY A 13 19.81 -49.08 -18.50
CA GLY A 13 20.78 -50.09 -18.06
C GLY A 13 21.31 -51.00 -19.18
N SER A 14 20.87 -50.81 -20.42
CA SER A 14 21.29 -51.59 -21.59
C SER A 14 21.65 -50.71 -22.78
N TRP A 15 22.49 -51.23 -23.67
CA TRP A 15 22.81 -50.58 -24.94
C TRP A 15 21.78 -50.93 -26.01
N ASN A 16 21.13 -49.92 -26.59
CA ASN A 16 20.16 -50.05 -27.66
C ASN A 16 20.73 -49.53 -28.99
N LEU A 17 20.55 -50.28 -30.08
CA LEU A 17 21.05 -49.90 -31.40
C LEU A 17 20.21 -48.78 -32.04
N ILE A 18 20.89 -47.83 -32.69
CA ILE A 18 20.26 -46.78 -33.49
C ILE A 18 20.31 -47.22 -34.96
N TYR A 19 19.18 -47.69 -35.47
CA TYR A 19 19.05 -48.22 -36.83
C TYR A 19 18.85 -47.14 -37.90
N PRO A 20 19.16 -47.43 -39.18
CA PRO A 20 19.91 -48.60 -39.69
C PRO A 20 21.41 -48.59 -39.32
N ILE A 21 22.12 -49.71 -39.49
CA ILE A 21 23.59 -49.74 -39.34
C ILE A 21 24.23 -49.02 -40.53
N GLU A 22 25.21 -48.16 -40.28
CA GLU A 22 25.90 -47.42 -41.33
C GLU A 22 27.05 -48.23 -41.93
N ALA A 23 27.38 -47.98 -43.19
CA ALA A 23 28.50 -48.63 -43.87
C ALA A 23 29.58 -47.61 -44.25
N LEU A 24 30.79 -47.79 -43.74
CA LEU A 24 31.95 -46.97 -44.05
C LEU A 24 32.73 -47.59 -45.22
N PRO A 25 32.87 -46.91 -46.37
CA PRO A 25 33.74 -47.39 -47.44
C PRO A 25 35.21 -47.38 -47.00
N SER A 26 36.05 -48.14 -47.70
CA SER A 26 37.50 -48.15 -47.44
C SER A 26 38.07 -46.74 -47.59
N LEU A 27 38.79 -46.26 -46.58
CA LEU A 27 39.46 -44.97 -46.58
C LEU A 27 40.97 -45.17 -46.76
N GLN A 28 41.62 -44.25 -47.47
CA GLN A 28 43.08 -44.20 -47.55
C GLN A 28 43.68 -43.56 -46.29
N PRO A 29 44.96 -43.82 -45.95
CA PRO A 29 45.62 -43.16 -44.83
C PRO A 29 45.50 -41.62 -44.92
N GLY A 30 45.06 -40.98 -43.83
CA GLY A 30 44.83 -39.53 -43.78
C GLY A 30 43.48 -39.05 -44.31
N GLN A 31 42.68 -39.94 -44.92
CA GLN A 31 41.33 -39.59 -45.40
C GLN A 31 40.29 -39.77 -44.28
N SER A 32 39.36 -38.82 -44.17
CA SER A 32 38.23 -38.88 -43.23
C SER A 32 36.89 -38.85 -43.96
N LYS A 33 35.87 -39.49 -43.37
CA LYS A 33 34.48 -39.39 -43.83
C LYS A 33 33.57 -39.09 -42.64
N VAL A 34 32.65 -38.14 -42.82
CA VAL A 34 31.62 -37.81 -41.83
C VAL A 34 30.43 -38.74 -42.02
N LEU A 35 29.91 -39.26 -40.90
CA LEU A 35 28.66 -40.01 -40.85
C LEU A 35 27.68 -39.25 -39.95
N SER A 36 26.42 -39.17 -40.36
CA SER A 36 25.37 -38.46 -39.64
C SER A 36 24.23 -39.41 -39.30
N LYS A 37 23.75 -39.37 -38.05
CA LYS A 37 22.65 -40.21 -37.58
C LYS A 37 21.63 -39.40 -36.80
N ALA A 38 20.35 -39.53 -37.19
CA ALA A 38 19.24 -38.97 -36.42
C ALA A 38 18.90 -39.89 -35.25
N TRP A 39 18.72 -39.31 -34.07
CA TRP A 39 18.26 -39.99 -32.86
C TRP A 39 17.40 -39.02 -32.05
N THR A 40 16.29 -39.53 -31.52
CA THR A 40 15.36 -38.77 -30.69
C THR A 40 15.32 -39.39 -29.29
N PRO A 41 15.68 -38.66 -28.23
CA PRO A 41 15.70 -39.19 -26.87
C PRO A 41 14.28 -39.45 -26.36
N LYS A 42 14.11 -40.50 -25.54
CA LYS A 42 12.80 -40.89 -24.99
C LYS A 42 12.44 -40.18 -23.69
N LYS A 43 13.42 -39.72 -22.91
CA LYS A 43 13.23 -39.11 -21.58
C LYS A 43 14.25 -38.00 -21.32
N LYS A 44 13.93 -37.09 -20.39
CA LYS A 44 14.90 -36.13 -19.84
C LYS A 44 15.97 -36.86 -19.02
N GLY A 45 17.23 -36.44 -19.11
CA GLY A 45 18.32 -37.06 -18.35
C GLY A 45 19.67 -37.02 -19.07
N ALA A 46 20.64 -37.73 -18.50
CA ALA A 46 21.94 -37.93 -19.12
C ALA A 46 21.96 -39.28 -19.84
N ASP A 47 22.12 -39.24 -21.16
CA ASP A 47 22.31 -40.42 -22.00
C ASP A 47 23.77 -40.52 -22.43
N THR A 48 24.21 -41.73 -22.81
CA THR A 48 25.52 -41.94 -23.42
C THR A 48 25.35 -42.57 -24.78
N ILE A 49 25.81 -41.88 -25.82
CA ILE A 49 25.88 -42.42 -27.18
C ILE A 49 27.26 -43.05 -27.37
N GLN A 50 27.32 -44.22 -27.98
CA GLN A 50 28.54 -44.87 -28.39
C GLN A 50 28.51 -45.15 -29.88
N VAL A 51 29.63 -44.84 -30.55
CA VAL A 51 29.87 -45.16 -31.96
C VAL A 51 31.02 -46.13 -32.03
N CYS A 52 30.84 -47.23 -32.76
CA CYS A 52 31.86 -48.27 -32.93
C CYS A 52 32.04 -48.63 -34.40
N ILE A 53 33.28 -48.86 -34.83
CA ILE A 53 33.66 -49.31 -36.18
C ILE A 53 34.31 -50.68 -36.08
N ASN A 54 34.22 -51.52 -37.12
CA ASN A 54 34.87 -52.84 -37.16
C ASN A 54 34.59 -53.68 -35.89
N VAL A 55 33.31 -53.89 -35.64
CA VAL A 55 32.79 -54.45 -34.39
C VAL A 55 32.83 -55.98 -34.36
N ASN A 56 32.77 -56.54 -33.16
CA ASN A 56 32.57 -57.98 -32.94
C ASN A 56 31.15 -58.27 -32.41
N GLU A 57 30.88 -59.55 -32.25
CA GLU A 57 29.62 -60.10 -31.72
C GLU A 57 29.17 -59.53 -30.36
N ARG A 58 30.09 -58.97 -29.55
CA ARG A 58 29.73 -58.33 -28.27
C ARG A 58 29.06 -56.96 -28.44
N VAL A 59 29.30 -56.29 -29.57
CA VAL A 59 28.70 -54.98 -29.87
C VAL A 59 27.52 -55.12 -30.80
N LEU A 60 27.57 -56.09 -31.72
CA LEU A 60 26.50 -56.42 -32.64
C LEU A 60 26.50 -57.94 -32.89
N PRO A 61 25.52 -58.70 -32.37
CA PRO A 61 25.45 -60.15 -32.54
C PRO A 61 25.40 -60.52 -34.04
N LEU A 62 26.05 -61.63 -34.42
CA LEU A 62 26.08 -62.18 -35.79
C LEU A 62 27.00 -61.46 -36.81
N ILE A 63 27.88 -60.55 -36.37
CA ILE A 63 28.89 -59.93 -37.25
C ILE A 63 30.31 -60.24 -36.77
N GLU A 64 31.13 -60.76 -37.69
CA GLU A 64 32.57 -60.90 -37.50
C GLU A 64 33.32 -59.63 -37.96
N PRO A 65 34.42 -59.25 -37.27
CA PRO A 65 35.25 -58.12 -37.69
C PRO A 65 35.78 -58.30 -39.12
N ILE A 66 35.53 -57.31 -39.98
CA ILE A 66 35.91 -57.37 -41.40
C ILE A 66 37.39 -57.05 -41.59
N LEU A 67 37.96 -56.21 -40.72
CA LEU A 67 39.38 -55.85 -40.74
C LEU A 67 40.12 -56.58 -39.62
N LYS A 68 41.29 -57.15 -39.96
CA LYS A 68 42.23 -57.69 -38.97
C LYS A 68 42.79 -56.53 -38.14
N ASP A 69 42.44 -56.51 -36.87
CA ASP A 69 42.83 -55.46 -35.93
C ASP A 69 43.28 -56.11 -34.63
N SER A 70 44.50 -55.78 -34.18
CA SER A 70 45.10 -56.34 -32.97
C SER A 70 44.47 -55.79 -31.69
N LYS A 71 43.66 -54.70 -31.76
CA LYS A 71 43.05 -54.08 -30.58
C LYS A 71 41.65 -53.51 -30.87
N LEU A 72 40.71 -54.37 -31.23
CA LEU A 72 39.29 -54.03 -31.48
C LEU A 72 38.61 -53.15 -30.41
N SER A 73 39.08 -53.19 -29.15
CA SER A 73 38.52 -52.39 -28.05
C SER A 73 38.64 -50.88 -28.22
N ASN A 74 39.57 -50.39 -29.05
CA ASN A 74 39.75 -48.94 -29.28
C ASN A 74 38.88 -48.38 -30.42
N ASN A 75 38.15 -49.23 -31.14
CA ASN A 75 37.34 -48.81 -32.28
C ASN A 75 35.99 -48.18 -31.88
N CYS A 76 35.77 -47.97 -30.59
CA CYS A 76 34.56 -47.40 -30.04
C CYS A 76 34.83 -46.10 -29.29
N ARG A 77 33.98 -45.09 -29.51
CA ARG A 77 34.00 -43.82 -28.77
C ARG A 77 32.65 -43.55 -28.12
N LYS A 78 32.66 -43.06 -26.87
CA LYS A 78 31.46 -42.67 -26.12
C LYS A 78 31.35 -41.14 -26.04
N LEU A 79 30.13 -40.65 -26.02
CA LEU A 79 29.76 -39.24 -25.85
C LEU A 79 28.60 -39.16 -24.86
N ALA A 80 28.78 -38.42 -23.76
CA ALA A 80 27.68 -38.09 -22.85
C ALA A 80 26.85 -36.95 -23.44
N VAL A 81 25.53 -37.08 -23.39
CA VAL A 81 24.57 -36.09 -23.89
C VAL A 81 23.55 -35.82 -22.80
N THR A 82 23.33 -34.54 -22.48
CA THR A 82 22.28 -34.13 -21.53
C THR A 82 21.05 -33.70 -22.30
N VAL A 83 19.93 -34.37 -22.07
CA VAL A 83 18.63 -34.09 -22.68
C VAL A 83 17.79 -33.30 -21.68
N THR A 84 17.51 -32.03 -22.00
CA THR A 84 16.63 -31.16 -21.20
C THR A 84 15.24 -31.08 -21.81
N ALA A 85 14.23 -30.83 -20.97
CA ALA A 85 12.91 -30.47 -21.47
C ALA A 85 12.98 -29.15 -22.25
N PRO A 86 12.12 -28.94 -23.27
CA PRO A 86 11.97 -27.61 -23.87
C PRO A 86 11.59 -26.60 -22.77
N PRO A 87 12.08 -25.36 -22.85
CA PRO A 87 11.76 -24.35 -21.87
C PRO A 87 10.25 -24.14 -21.82
N GLU A 88 9.69 -24.12 -20.61
CA GLU A 88 8.29 -23.74 -20.43
C GLU A 88 8.11 -22.28 -20.82
N THR A 89 7.12 -21.99 -21.66
CA THR A 89 6.79 -20.63 -22.07
C THR A 89 5.32 -20.36 -21.84
N VAL A 90 5.03 -19.24 -21.17
CA VAL A 90 3.70 -18.66 -21.12
C VAL A 90 3.79 -17.26 -21.73
N ILE A 91 3.00 -17.01 -22.77
CA ILE A 91 2.84 -15.70 -23.38
C ILE A 91 1.49 -15.15 -22.94
N ILE A 92 1.49 -13.93 -22.41
CA ILE A 92 0.29 -13.25 -21.91
C ILE A 92 0.11 -11.98 -22.73
N LYS A 93 -0.98 -11.90 -23.51
CA LYS A 93 -1.25 -10.79 -24.43
C LYS A 93 -2.64 -10.19 -24.15
N PRO A 94 -2.72 -9.00 -23.54
CA PRO A 94 -3.99 -8.28 -23.51
C PRO A 94 -4.33 -7.78 -24.92
N LEU A 95 -5.56 -8.04 -25.38
CA LEU A 95 -6.05 -7.58 -26.69
C LEU A 95 -5.99 -6.06 -26.81
N TYR A 96 -6.31 -5.35 -25.73
CA TYR A 96 -6.19 -3.91 -25.63
C TYR A 96 -5.16 -3.52 -24.56
N THR A 97 -4.13 -2.79 -24.98
CA THR A 97 -3.11 -2.18 -24.09
C THR A 97 -3.50 -0.77 -23.66
N LYS A 98 -4.46 -0.15 -24.35
CA LYS A 98 -5.06 1.14 -23.98
C LYS A 98 -6.53 0.94 -23.70
N LEU A 99 -6.92 1.20 -22.45
CA LEU A 99 -8.29 1.17 -21.98
C LEU A 99 -8.78 2.61 -21.84
N SER A 100 -10.07 2.86 -22.08
CA SER A 100 -10.60 4.21 -21.91
C SER A 100 -12.07 4.24 -21.51
N ALA A 101 -12.44 5.17 -20.65
CA ALA A 101 -13.81 5.37 -20.18
C ALA A 101 -14.16 6.86 -20.16
N THR A 102 -15.45 7.17 -20.28
CA THR A 102 -15.94 8.55 -20.35
C THR A 102 -15.85 9.20 -18.98
N GLN A 103 -16.79 8.92 -18.07
CA GLN A 103 -16.82 9.50 -16.74
C GLN A 103 -16.23 8.55 -15.71
N MET A 104 -15.43 9.11 -14.81
CA MET A 104 -14.77 8.39 -13.74
C MET A 104 -15.04 9.05 -12.40
N LEU A 105 -15.50 8.26 -11.43
CA LEU A 105 -15.50 8.65 -10.03
C LEU A 105 -14.28 8.03 -9.35
N VAL A 106 -13.29 8.87 -9.03
CA VAL A 106 -12.14 8.47 -8.23
C VAL A 106 -12.43 8.83 -6.78
N LYS A 107 -12.44 7.83 -5.90
CA LYS A 107 -12.58 8.07 -4.48
C LYS A 107 -11.24 7.86 -3.79
N VAL A 108 -10.82 8.86 -3.03
CA VAL A 108 -9.68 8.77 -2.11
C VAL A 108 -10.25 8.76 -0.70
N GLU A 109 -10.02 7.68 0.03
CA GLU A 109 -10.43 7.55 1.43
C GLU A 109 -9.21 7.31 2.29
N GLU A 110 -9.24 7.84 3.50
CA GLU A 110 -8.15 7.76 4.45
C GLU A 110 -8.51 6.87 5.62
N GLU A 111 -7.64 5.93 5.97
CA GLU A 111 -7.83 5.15 7.18
C GLU A 111 -7.29 5.96 8.38
N PRO A 112 -8.14 6.41 9.32
CA PRO A 112 -7.69 7.11 10.51
C PRO A 112 -6.98 6.12 11.45
N LEU A 113 -6.01 6.62 12.21
CA LEU A 113 -5.37 5.85 13.29
C LEU A 113 -5.68 6.52 14.62
N VAL A 114 -6.56 5.91 15.39
CA VAL A 114 -6.91 6.39 16.72
C VAL A 114 -5.71 6.18 17.66
N PRO A 115 -5.15 7.24 18.28
CA PRO A 115 -3.97 7.19 19.15
C PRO A 115 -4.28 6.63 20.54
N VAL A 116 -5.14 5.60 20.60
CA VAL A 116 -5.57 4.93 21.81
C VAL A 116 -5.78 3.45 21.54
N VAL A 117 -5.32 2.62 22.46
CA VAL A 117 -5.63 1.19 22.52
C VAL A 117 -6.63 0.94 23.64
N PHE A 118 -7.68 0.17 23.38
CA PHE A 118 -8.71 -0.18 24.36
C PHE A 118 -8.57 -1.62 24.83
N PHE A 119 -9.14 -1.91 26.00
CA PHE A 119 -9.05 -3.22 26.63
C PHE A 119 -10.41 -3.68 27.18
N ASP A 120 -10.60 -5.00 27.17
CA ASP A 120 -11.71 -5.63 27.87
C ASP A 120 -11.58 -5.46 29.39
N PHE A 121 -12.71 -5.62 30.07
CA PHE A 121 -12.80 -5.51 31.52
C PHE A 121 -11.86 -6.49 32.22
N ASN A 122 -11.05 -6.01 33.16
CA ASN A 122 -10.02 -6.78 33.87
C ASN A 122 -8.97 -7.45 32.97
N SER A 123 -8.79 -6.98 31.73
CA SER A 123 -7.85 -7.55 30.75
C SER A 123 -6.74 -6.57 30.36
N ASP A 124 -5.56 -7.12 30.10
CA ASP A 124 -4.41 -6.47 29.46
C ASP A 124 -4.07 -7.09 28.10
N SER A 125 -4.94 -7.95 27.56
CA SER A 125 -4.75 -8.58 26.27
C SER A 125 -4.94 -7.59 25.12
N LEU A 126 -4.05 -7.64 24.13
CA LEU A 126 -4.14 -6.83 22.91
C LEU A 126 -4.95 -7.57 21.85
N ASP A 127 -5.96 -6.90 21.31
CA ASP A 127 -6.74 -7.41 20.18
C ASP A 127 -6.06 -7.12 18.82
N SER A 128 -6.69 -7.53 17.72
CA SER A 128 -6.16 -7.30 16.38
C SER A 128 -6.11 -5.82 16.00
N ILE A 129 -7.02 -4.99 16.52
CA ILE A 129 -7.06 -3.55 16.24
C ILE A 129 -5.86 -2.87 16.91
N ALA A 130 -5.61 -3.19 18.19
CA ALA A 130 -4.47 -2.72 18.95
C ALA A 130 -3.14 -3.08 18.26
N ILE A 131 -3.00 -4.33 17.82
CA ILE A 131 -1.81 -4.80 17.11
C ILE A 131 -1.62 -4.02 15.80
N HIS A 132 -2.69 -3.82 15.02
CA HIS A 132 -2.65 -3.06 13.77
C HIS A 132 -2.21 -1.61 13.96
N VAL A 133 -2.78 -0.93 14.97
CA VAL A 133 -2.45 0.46 15.31
C VAL A 133 -0.99 0.58 15.79
N ILE A 134 -0.57 -0.25 16.75
CA ILE A 134 0.80 -0.24 17.28
C ILE A 134 1.83 -0.55 16.19
N THR A 135 1.53 -1.50 15.29
CA THR A 135 2.40 -1.82 14.15
C THR A 135 2.59 -0.61 13.23
N ALA A 136 1.53 0.16 12.96
CA ALA A 136 1.62 1.37 12.17
C ALA A 136 2.48 2.45 12.87
N TYR A 137 2.35 2.60 14.19
CA TYR A 137 3.17 3.53 14.97
C TYR A 137 4.63 3.11 15.00
N ALA A 138 4.93 1.83 15.21
CA ALA A 138 6.30 1.32 15.20
C ALA A 138 6.99 1.54 13.86
N ALA A 139 6.30 1.26 12.75
CA ALA A 139 6.84 1.46 11.40
C ALA A 139 7.13 2.94 11.07
N ARG A 140 6.40 3.88 11.70
CA ARG A 140 6.70 5.31 11.60
C ARG A 140 7.83 5.68 12.53
N LEU A 141 7.79 5.24 13.78
CA LEU A 141 8.80 5.54 14.80
C LEU A 141 10.20 5.10 14.36
N SER A 142 10.33 3.93 13.72
CA SER A 142 11.59 3.42 13.18
C SER A 142 12.23 4.29 12.10
N LYS A 143 11.44 5.19 11.48
CA LYS A 143 11.90 6.15 10.47
C LYS A 143 12.11 7.55 11.04
N ASN A 144 11.73 7.79 12.29
CA ASN A 144 11.81 9.09 12.97
C ASN A 144 12.68 8.93 14.24
N PRO A 145 14.02 8.87 14.09
CA PRO A 145 14.93 8.54 15.19
C PRO A 145 14.90 9.54 16.34
N ASP A 146 14.51 10.80 16.08
CA ASP A 146 14.46 11.85 17.10
C ASP A 146 13.11 11.90 17.86
N ALA A 147 12.17 11.01 17.53
CA ALA A 147 10.89 10.91 18.19
C ALA A 147 10.90 9.87 19.31
N LYS A 148 10.21 10.21 20.41
CA LYS A 148 9.88 9.30 21.50
C LYS A 148 8.37 9.20 21.68
N ILE A 149 7.85 8.00 21.91
CA ILE A 149 6.46 7.79 22.33
C ILE A 149 6.40 7.59 23.84
N ILE A 150 5.52 8.32 24.51
CA ILE A 150 5.18 8.14 25.91
C ILE A 150 3.84 7.41 25.98
N VAL A 151 3.80 6.31 26.72
CA VAL A 151 2.66 5.40 26.87
C VAL A 151 2.01 5.63 28.22
N PHE A 152 0.72 5.96 28.23
CA PHE A 152 -0.06 6.21 29.45
C PHE A 152 -1.11 5.12 29.61
N GLY A 153 -0.96 4.27 30.62
CA GLY A 153 -1.95 3.24 30.94
C GLY A 153 -3.06 3.76 31.83
N PHE A 154 -4.30 3.38 31.55
CA PHE A 154 -5.47 3.75 32.33
C PHE A 154 -6.31 2.51 32.69
N ALA A 155 -7.06 2.62 33.77
CA ALA A 155 -8.02 1.62 34.19
C ALA A 155 -9.33 2.27 34.61
N GLU A 156 -10.39 1.47 34.59
CA GLU A 156 -11.66 1.86 35.18
C GLU A 156 -11.64 1.57 36.69
N SER A 157 -12.23 2.46 37.47
CA SER A 157 -12.24 2.41 38.94
C SER A 157 -12.85 1.13 39.53
N THR A 158 -13.74 0.49 38.79
CA THR A 158 -14.45 -0.75 39.17
C THR A 158 -13.66 -2.02 38.84
N GLU A 159 -12.50 -1.91 38.21
CA GLU A 159 -11.63 -3.04 37.89
C GLU A 159 -10.87 -3.56 39.12
N THR A 160 -10.46 -4.82 39.07
CA THR A 160 -9.67 -5.43 40.15
C THR A 160 -8.24 -4.89 40.09
N ASP A 161 -7.81 -4.23 41.18
CA ASP A 161 -6.49 -3.62 41.30
C ASP A 161 -6.16 -2.71 40.10
N PRO A 162 -6.93 -1.62 39.92
CA PRO A 162 -6.92 -0.84 38.69
C PRO A 162 -5.57 -0.14 38.45
N GLN A 163 -4.85 0.21 39.52
CA GLN A 163 -3.52 0.81 39.40
C GLN A 163 -2.51 -0.17 38.77
N ASN A 164 -2.44 -1.41 39.27
CA ASN A 164 -1.54 -2.40 38.68
C ASN A 164 -2.02 -2.85 37.31
N LEU A 165 -3.33 -2.93 37.08
CA LEU A 165 -3.88 -3.25 35.75
C LEU A 165 -3.51 -2.18 34.70
N ALA A 166 -3.60 -0.89 35.03
CA ALA A 166 -3.18 0.19 34.15
C ALA A 166 -1.69 0.08 33.78
N LYS A 167 -0.82 -0.27 34.75
CA LYS A 167 0.61 -0.53 34.51
C LYS A 167 0.83 -1.73 33.60
N ARG A 168 0.13 -2.85 33.83
CA ARG A 168 0.24 -4.05 32.97
C ARG A 168 -0.20 -3.77 31.54
N ARG A 169 -1.27 -3.01 31.33
CA ARG A 169 -1.70 -2.58 29.98
C ARG A 169 -0.62 -1.76 29.26
N ALA A 170 -0.05 -0.77 29.94
CA ALA A 170 1.05 0.01 29.37
C ALA A 170 2.29 -0.87 29.06
N GLN A 171 2.62 -1.80 29.97
CA GLN A 171 3.71 -2.75 29.78
C GLN A 171 3.46 -3.65 28.56
N ARG A 172 2.25 -4.16 28.38
CA ARG A 172 1.92 -5.04 27.25
C ARG A 172 2.06 -4.33 25.91
N VAL A 173 1.66 -3.07 25.86
CA VAL A 173 1.85 -2.20 24.68
C VAL A 173 3.34 -1.95 24.43
N HIS A 174 4.12 -1.66 25.47
CA HIS A 174 5.57 -1.47 25.37
C HIS A 174 6.29 -2.72 24.85
N GLU A 175 5.98 -3.90 25.37
CA GLU A 175 6.53 -5.18 24.90
C GLU A 175 6.29 -5.42 23.41
N LEU A 176 5.15 -4.95 22.87
CA LEU A 176 4.89 -5.05 21.44
C LEU A 176 5.81 -4.12 20.64
N PHE A 177 6.04 -2.89 21.10
CA PHE A 177 7.03 -1.98 20.48
C PHE A 177 8.46 -2.55 20.54
N GLU A 178 8.84 -3.19 21.64
CA GLU A 178 10.14 -3.89 21.76
C GLU A 178 10.28 -5.00 20.73
N ARG A 179 9.26 -5.86 20.59
CA ARG A 179 9.25 -6.93 19.58
C ARG A 179 9.32 -6.39 18.15
N LEU A 180 8.79 -5.19 17.92
CA LEU A 180 8.83 -4.49 16.63
C LEU A 180 10.14 -3.69 16.42
N GLY A 181 11.08 -3.76 17.37
CA GLY A 181 12.44 -3.20 17.23
C GLY A 181 12.57 -1.71 17.52
N VAL A 182 11.57 -1.09 18.17
CA VAL A 182 11.58 0.36 18.49
C VAL A 182 11.40 0.64 19.98
N GLY A 183 11.60 -0.35 20.84
CA GLY A 183 11.41 -0.24 22.30
C GLY A 183 12.18 0.92 22.93
N GLU A 184 13.42 1.19 22.51
CA GLU A 184 14.24 2.30 23.02
C GLU A 184 13.67 3.70 22.72
N GLN A 185 12.75 3.79 21.75
CA GLN A 185 12.04 5.01 21.42
C GLN A 185 10.72 5.15 22.19
N VAL A 186 10.36 4.17 23.03
CA VAL A 186 9.10 4.14 23.77
C VAL A 186 9.38 4.17 25.27
N LYS A 187 8.60 4.97 26.00
CA LYS A 187 8.69 5.07 27.47
C LYS A 187 7.30 4.92 28.06
N ILE A 188 7.20 4.21 29.17
CA ILE A 188 5.97 4.17 29.97
C ILE A 188 5.96 5.41 30.87
N SER A 189 4.81 6.08 30.98
CA SER A 189 4.67 7.21 31.90
C SER A 189 4.70 6.74 33.34
N GLU A 190 5.56 7.38 34.14
CA GLU A 190 5.70 7.11 35.58
C GLU A 190 4.71 7.92 36.42
N GLU A 191 4.23 9.06 35.89
CA GLU A 191 3.44 10.03 36.64
C GLU A 191 2.22 10.51 35.83
N HIS A 192 1.06 9.94 36.13
CA HIS A 192 -0.25 10.43 35.70
C HIS A 192 -1.37 9.82 36.56
N ASP A 193 -2.58 10.37 36.44
CA ASP A 193 -3.77 9.80 37.06
C ASP A 193 -4.29 8.63 36.21
N TYR A 194 -4.01 7.40 36.65
CA TYR A 194 -4.43 6.15 35.99
C TYR A 194 -5.95 5.94 35.97
N LEU A 195 -6.70 6.66 36.81
CA LEU A 195 -8.16 6.59 36.89
C LEU A 195 -8.84 7.79 36.21
N LYS A 196 -8.07 8.66 35.54
CA LYS A 196 -8.62 9.84 34.89
C LYS A 196 -9.68 9.43 33.86
N PRO A 197 -10.96 9.82 34.07
CA PRO A 197 -12.01 9.49 33.13
C PRO A 197 -11.80 10.24 31.82
N ARG A 198 -12.23 9.62 30.72
CA ARG A 198 -12.15 10.22 29.38
C ARG A 198 -13.27 11.22 29.10
N VAL A 199 -14.34 11.17 29.89
CA VAL A 199 -15.48 12.09 29.83
C VAL A 199 -15.21 13.35 30.65
N SER A 200 -15.71 14.49 30.19
CA SER A 200 -15.66 15.74 30.95
C SER A 200 -16.37 15.59 32.30
N PRO A 201 -15.83 16.18 33.40
CA PRO A 201 -16.48 16.16 34.72
C PRO A 201 -17.90 16.76 34.75
N GLN A 202 -18.28 17.50 33.71
CA GLN A 202 -19.58 18.18 33.59
C GLN A 202 -20.73 17.24 33.17
N ILE A 203 -20.44 15.98 32.81
CA ILE A 203 -21.47 15.01 32.44
C ILE A 203 -21.94 14.25 33.68
N GLU A 204 -23.13 14.59 34.16
CA GLU A 204 -23.82 13.83 35.20
C GLU A 204 -24.31 12.48 34.64
N ASN A 205 -24.00 11.38 35.34
CA ASN A 205 -24.37 10.00 34.97
C ASN A 205 -23.91 9.59 33.55
N PRO A 206 -22.61 9.35 33.35
CA PRO A 206 -22.09 8.94 32.05
C PRO A 206 -22.69 7.62 31.58
N ASP A 207 -22.88 7.49 30.26
CA ASP A 207 -23.30 6.25 29.61
C ASP A 207 -22.38 5.09 30.06
N PRO A 208 -22.90 3.89 30.41
CA PRO A 208 -22.07 2.76 30.84
C PRO A 208 -20.94 2.39 29.86
N ARG A 209 -21.10 2.70 28.57
CA ARG A 209 -20.07 2.49 27.54
C ARG A 209 -18.85 3.39 27.71
N VAL A 210 -18.95 4.47 28.49
CA VAL A 210 -17.79 5.31 28.89
C VAL A 210 -16.76 4.50 29.67
N ALA A 211 -17.21 3.56 30.51
CA ALA A 211 -16.30 2.67 31.23
C ALA A 211 -15.42 1.84 30.27
N GLN A 212 -15.92 1.50 29.07
CA GLN A 212 -15.13 0.84 28.03
C GLN A 212 -14.01 1.74 27.51
N GLU A 213 -14.25 3.04 27.42
CA GLU A 213 -13.25 3.99 26.95
C GLU A 213 -12.26 4.41 28.03
N ASN A 214 -12.59 4.24 29.31
CA ASN A 214 -11.65 4.45 30.41
C ASN A 214 -10.58 3.36 30.48
N ARG A 215 -10.88 2.14 30.03
CA ARG A 215 -9.95 1.01 29.93
C ARG A 215 -9.08 1.13 28.70
N ARG A 216 -7.99 1.89 28.81
CA ARG A 216 -7.21 2.28 27.65
C ARG A 216 -5.73 2.46 27.91
N VAL A 217 -4.98 2.55 26.82
CA VAL A 217 -3.64 3.12 26.77
C VAL A 217 -3.64 4.26 25.77
N GLU A 218 -3.17 5.44 26.17
CA GLU A 218 -3.00 6.61 25.30
C GLU A 218 -1.52 6.84 24.95
N PHE A 219 -1.28 7.51 23.83
CA PHE A 219 0.07 7.83 23.35
C PHE A 219 0.28 9.34 23.25
N LYS A 220 1.51 9.76 23.54
CA LYS A 220 1.99 11.11 23.23
C LYS A 220 3.34 11.04 22.55
N VAL A 221 3.59 11.88 21.56
CA VAL A 221 4.93 12.01 20.98
C VAL A 221 5.68 13.16 21.64
N ALA A 222 6.95 12.92 21.95
CA ALA A 222 7.87 13.90 22.49
C ALA A 222 9.16 13.93 21.66
N LEU A 223 9.85 15.06 21.75
CA LEU A 223 11.21 15.25 21.26
C LEU A 223 12.13 15.29 22.48
N ASP A 224 13.30 14.66 22.37
CA ASP A 224 14.33 14.74 23.42
C ASP A 224 14.80 16.20 23.60
N GLU A 225 15.05 16.90 22.48
CA GLU A 225 15.38 18.33 22.49
C GLU A 225 14.54 19.10 21.47
N LYS A 226 14.07 20.28 21.86
CA LYS A 226 13.38 21.20 20.93
C LYS A 226 14.42 22.02 20.17
N PRO A 227 14.28 22.20 18.85
CA PRO A 227 15.20 23.02 18.08
C PRO A 227 15.22 24.46 18.60
N LYS A 228 16.41 25.07 18.61
CA LYS A 228 16.65 26.44 19.06
C LYS A 228 16.63 27.43 17.89
N SER A 229 16.88 26.94 16.67
CA SER A 229 16.88 27.72 15.44
C SER A 229 16.03 27.06 14.34
N ILE A 230 15.66 27.83 13.32
CA ILE A 230 14.95 27.30 12.14
C ILE A 230 15.84 26.31 11.38
N ASN A 231 17.14 26.56 11.30
CA ASN A 231 18.08 25.64 10.63
C ASN A 231 18.12 24.28 11.34
N GLU A 232 18.22 24.27 12.68
CA GLU A 232 18.10 23.03 13.45
C GLU A 232 16.76 22.32 13.23
N ALA A 233 15.66 23.09 13.15
CA ALA A 233 14.34 22.54 12.87
C ALA A 233 14.26 21.88 11.49
N VAL A 234 14.87 22.49 10.47
CA VAL A 234 14.95 21.93 9.11
C VAL A 234 15.79 20.65 9.09
N GLU A 235 16.95 20.62 9.75
CA GLU A 235 17.75 19.39 9.86
C GLU A 235 16.97 18.27 10.56
N LEU A 236 16.25 18.61 11.63
CA LEU A 236 15.40 17.65 12.32
C LEU A 236 14.30 17.10 11.39
N MET A 237 13.67 17.95 10.59
CA MET A 237 12.67 17.51 9.61
C MET A 237 13.23 16.60 8.51
N ARG A 238 14.49 16.79 8.10
CA ARG A 238 15.13 15.93 7.09
C ARG A 238 15.34 14.51 7.60
N ARG A 239 15.67 14.35 8.89
CA ARG A 239 15.85 13.03 9.53
C ARG A 239 14.54 12.35 9.93
N ASN A 240 13.47 13.12 10.13
CA ASN A 240 12.20 12.62 10.65
C ASN A 240 11.06 12.92 9.66
N PRO A 241 10.65 11.97 8.81
CA PRO A 241 9.69 12.21 7.73
C PRO A 241 8.28 12.62 8.20
N GLU A 242 7.90 12.35 9.46
CA GLU A 242 6.57 12.66 9.97
C GLU A 242 6.48 14.02 10.69
N PHE A 243 7.60 14.73 10.86
CA PHE A 243 7.61 16.02 11.56
C PHE A 243 7.09 17.15 10.68
N VAL A 244 6.38 18.10 11.28
CA VAL A 244 5.89 19.31 10.62
C VAL A 244 6.49 20.53 11.32
N LEU A 245 7.10 21.44 10.56
CA LEU A 245 7.51 22.75 11.06
C LEU A 245 6.32 23.70 10.96
N VAL A 246 5.96 24.28 12.10
CA VAL A 246 4.81 25.17 12.22
C VAL A 246 5.32 26.55 12.61
N PHE A 247 5.08 27.53 11.75
CA PHE A 247 5.25 28.94 12.12
C PHE A 247 4.00 29.43 12.86
N LEU A 248 4.20 29.88 14.09
CA LEU A 248 3.14 30.50 14.89
C LEU A 248 3.17 32.00 14.61
N VAL A 249 2.04 32.56 14.17
CA VAL A 249 1.93 33.99 13.85
C VAL A 249 0.72 34.62 14.52
N PRO A 250 0.78 35.87 14.98
CA PRO A 250 -0.42 36.59 15.38
C PRO A 250 -1.44 36.61 14.25
N LYS A 251 -2.73 36.56 14.59
CA LYS A 251 -3.80 36.76 13.60
C LYS A 251 -3.61 38.07 12.85
N GLY A 252 -3.71 38.01 11.53
CA GLY A 252 -3.61 39.17 10.65
C GLY A 252 -2.91 38.85 9.33
N ARG A 253 -3.22 39.65 8.30
CA ARG A 253 -2.67 39.43 6.95
C ARG A 253 -1.17 39.66 6.88
N VAL A 254 -0.67 40.73 7.51
CA VAL A 254 0.76 41.11 7.43
C VAL A 254 1.67 40.07 8.09
N PRO A 255 1.44 39.63 9.36
CA PRO A 255 2.26 38.58 9.98
C PRO A 255 2.25 37.27 9.18
N PHE A 256 1.09 36.91 8.63
CA PHE A 256 0.97 35.72 7.79
C PHE A 256 1.82 35.81 6.52
N LEU A 257 1.77 36.94 5.80
CA LEU A 257 2.56 37.14 4.57
C LEU A 257 4.06 37.15 4.84
N GLN A 258 4.50 37.70 5.97
CA GLN A 258 5.91 37.65 6.40
C GLN A 258 6.35 36.20 6.64
N ALA A 259 5.56 35.41 7.35
CA ALA A 259 5.85 33.99 7.56
C ALA A 259 5.78 33.18 6.26
N ASP A 260 4.85 33.48 5.34
CA ASP A 260 4.78 32.81 4.04
C ASP A 260 5.97 33.16 3.14
N SER A 261 6.49 34.39 3.21
CA SER A 261 7.73 34.76 2.52
C SER A 261 8.90 33.91 3.01
N LEU A 262 9.09 33.80 4.33
CA LEU A 262 10.13 32.95 4.91
C LEU A 262 9.94 31.47 4.55
N ARG A 263 8.69 30.98 4.65
CA ARG A 263 8.31 29.60 4.28
C ARG A 263 8.67 29.30 2.83
N ARG A 264 8.40 30.22 1.89
CA ARG A 264 8.74 30.05 0.47
C ARG A 264 10.25 29.97 0.25
N THR A 265 11.04 30.79 0.93
CA THR A 265 12.51 30.72 0.88
C THR A 265 13.01 29.36 1.37
N LEU A 266 12.52 28.89 2.53
CA LEU A 266 12.89 27.58 3.07
C LEU A 266 12.53 26.44 2.12
N ILE A 267 11.37 26.52 1.45
CA ILE A 267 10.93 25.50 0.49
C ILE A 267 11.74 25.53 -0.79
N ALA A 268 12.16 26.71 -1.26
CA ALA A 268 13.02 26.81 -2.44
C ALA A 268 14.35 26.06 -2.22
N GLU A 269 14.88 26.10 -0.99
CA GLU A 269 16.08 25.38 -0.57
C GLU A 269 15.81 23.92 -0.18
N ASN A 270 14.55 23.56 0.12
CA ASN A 270 14.15 22.26 0.65
C ASN A 270 12.82 21.79 0.04
N THR A 271 12.81 21.55 -1.28
CA THR A 271 11.58 21.28 -2.05
C THR A 271 10.79 20.08 -1.54
N ASN A 272 11.48 19.07 -1.00
CA ASN A 272 10.90 17.89 -0.38
C ASN A 272 10.11 18.17 0.93
N LEU A 273 10.30 19.34 1.54
CA LEU A 273 9.60 19.75 2.77
C LEU A 273 8.35 20.60 2.49
N SER A 274 7.98 20.82 1.21
CA SER A 274 6.93 21.78 0.83
C SER A 274 5.56 21.59 1.50
N GLN A 275 5.14 20.34 1.75
CA GLN A 275 3.88 20.04 2.45
C GLN A 275 4.03 19.95 3.98
N ARG A 276 5.25 20.10 4.50
CA ARG A 276 5.59 19.88 5.91
C ARG A 276 6.01 21.16 6.63
N ILE A 277 5.95 22.30 5.96
CA ILE A 277 6.16 23.61 6.57
C ILE A 277 4.85 24.39 6.43
N VAL A 278 4.20 24.68 7.55
CA VAL A 278 2.87 25.30 7.61
C VAL A 278 2.86 26.54 8.49
N ILE A 279 1.82 27.36 8.36
CA ILE A 279 1.63 28.57 9.16
C ILE A 279 0.32 28.45 9.92
N GLU A 280 0.39 28.71 11.22
CA GLU A 280 -0.72 28.64 12.16
C GLU A 280 -0.95 29.99 12.81
N PRO A 281 -2.06 30.68 12.49
CA PRO A 281 -2.47 31.88 13.19
C PRO A 281 -2.87 31.58 14.64
N VAL A 282 -2.32 32.32 15.59
CA VAL A 282 -2.59 32.24 17.03
C VAL A 282 -3.11 33.58 17.57
N GLU A 283 -3.97 33.54 18.60
CA GLU A 283 -4.49 34.75 19.24
C GLU A 283 -3.38 35.56 19.91
N THR A 284 -2.49 34.87 20.61
CA THR A 284 -1.35 35.47 21.30
C THR A 284 -0.10 34.68 20.97
N LEU A 285 0.93 35.39 20.52
CA LEU A 285 2.23 34.79 20.26
C LEU A 285 2.94 34.59 21.61
N LYS A 286 3.04 33.34 22.06
CA LYS A 286 3.98 32.99 23.14
C LYS A 286 5.41 33.05 22.60
N VAL A 287 6.39 33.17 23.49
CA VAL A 287 7.84 33.44 23.26
C VAL A 287 8.51 32.80 22.03
N ARG A 288 7.99 31.71 21.44
CA ARG A 288 8.53 31.08 20.23
C ARG A 288 7.64 31.33 19.00
N SER A 289 8.26 31.79 17.91
CA SER A 289 7.63 31.99 16.59
C SER A 289 7.51 30.71 15.75
N PHE A 290 8.07 29.59 16.19
CA PHE A 290 7.96 28.29 15.51
C PHE A 290 8.01 27.11 16.48
N ILE A 291 7.44 25.98 16.06
CA ILE A 291 7.51 24.67 16.75
C ILE A 291 7.71 23.54 15.74
N ILE A 292 8.20 22.39 16.22
CA ILE A 292 8.11 21.12 15.52
C ILE A 292 6.94 20.35 16.11
N ASP A 293 6.04 19.91 15.23
CA ASP A 293 4.94 19.02 15.53
C ASP A 293 5.29 17.59 15.09
N PRO A 294 5.51 16.66 16.04
CA PRO A 294 5.84 15.27 15.73
C PRO A 294 4.61 14.35 15.65
N ASP A 295 3.40 14.88 15.84
CA ASP A 295 2.17 14.09 15.98
C ASP A 295 1.78 13.31 14.72
N GLY A 296 2.40 13.58 13.56
CA GLY A 296 2.21 12.77 12.35
C GLY A 296 2.52 11.29 12.55
N ILE A 297 3.36 10.94 13.52
CA ILE A 297 3.63 9.55 13.91
C ILE A 297 2.33 8.85 14.35
N LEU A 298 1.50 9.51 15.17
CA LEU A 298 0.27 8.93 15.72
C LEU A 298 -0.94 9.21 14.83
N TYR A 299 -1.08 10.43 14.34
CA TYR A 299 -2.33 10.94 13.79
C TYR A 299 -2.40 10.91 12.27
N ARG A 300 -1.28 10.81 11.54
CA ARG A 300 -1.33 10.79 10.08
C ARG A 300 -2.21 9.62 9.63
N PRO A 301 -3.26 9.85 8.82
CA PRO A 301 -4.05 8.74 8.31
C PRO A 301 -3.18 7.85 7.41
N ARG A 302 -3.50 6.55 7.33
CA ARG A 302 -2.85 5.70 6.34
C ARG A 302 -3.47 6.02 4.99
N GLU A 303 -2.64 6.56 4.10
CA GLU A 303 -3.01 6.82 2.71
C GLU A 303 -3.48 5.50 2.07
N ARG A 304 -4.72 5.48 1.60
CA ARG A 304 -5.17 4.44 0.67
C ARG A 304 -5.30 5.07 -0.71
N PHE A 305 -4.84 4.30 -1.69
CA PHE A 305 -4.74 4.69 -3.08
C PHE A 305 -6.11 5.10 -3.64
N PRO A 306 -6.15 6.07 -4.58
CA PRO A 306 -7.35 6.34 -5.34
C PRO A 306 -7.88 5.02 -5.90
N PHE A 307 -9.14 4.70 -5.61
CA PHE A 307 -9.83 3.60 -6.27
C PHE A 307 -10.91 4.15 -7.18
N CYS A 308 -11.08 3.51 -8.32
CA CYS A 308 -12.18 3.83 -9.21
C CYS A 308 -13.43 3.13 -8.70
N GLU A 309 -14.44 3.92 -8.31
CA GLU A 309 -15.72 3.43 -7.82
C GLU A 309 -16.62 3.01 -9.00
N LYS A 310 -16.55 3.75 -10.12
CA LYS A 310 -17.37 3.48 -11.30
C LYS A 310 -16.75 4.00 -12.58
N TRP A 311 -16.89 3.20 -13.64
CA TRP A 311 -16.74 3.63 -15.03
C TRP A 311 -18.09 3.88 -15.69
N THR A 312 -18.13 4.84 -16.60
CA THR A 312 -19.21 4.93 -17.60
C THR A 312 -18.62 4.76 -19.00
N ASN A 313 -19.33 3.98 -19.82
CA ASN A 313 -18.95 3.65 -21.20
C ASN A 313 -17.51 3.11 -21.32
N PRO A 314 -17.12 2.04 -20.59
CA PRO A 314 -15.80 1.44 -20.76
C PRO A 314 -15.60 1.01 -22.22
N GLN A 315 -14.42 1.31 -22.79
CA GLN A 315 -14.02 0.82 -24.11
C GLN A 315 -12.64 0.16 -24.01
N PRO A 316 -12.55 -1.14 -24.31
CA PRO A 316 -13.69 -2.07 -24.53
C PRO A 316 -14.51 -2.32 -23.25
N ASN A 317 -15.73 -2.86 -23.35
CA ASN A 317 -16.52 -3.25 -22.17
C ASN A 317 -15.83 -4.34 -21.32
N GLN A 318 -15.10 -5.24 -21.99
CA GLN A 318 -14.21 -6.23 -21.38
C GLN A 318 -12.94 -6.31 -22.22
N ASN A 319 -11.80 -6.51 -21.59
CA ASN A 319 -10.55 -6.79 -22.28
C ASN A 319 -10.31 -8.29 -22.31
N SER A 320 -10.03 -8.83 -23.50
CA SER A 320 -9.64 -10.21 -23.67
C SER A 320 -8.15 -10.36 -23.39
N ILE A 321 -7.76 -11.29 -22.53
CA ILE A 321 -6.37 -11.65 -22.27
C ILE A 321 -6.10 -13.01 -22.90
N GLU A 322 -5.31 -13.02 -23.96
CA GLU A 322 -4.86 -14.23 -24.63
C GLU A 322 -3.69 -14.86 -23.89
N ILE A 323 -3.72 -16.18 -23.76
CA ILE A 323 -2.73 -16.97 -23.04
C ILE A 323 -2.26 -18.11 -23.94
N GLU A 324 -0.99 -18.08 -24.35
CA GLU A 324 -0.36 -19.19 -25.04
C GLU A 324 0.55 -19.93 -24.05
N THR A 325 0.25 -21.19 -23.76
CA THR A 325 1.05 -21.99 -22.81
C THR A 325 1.69 -23.18 -23.50
N LYS A 326 3.02 -23.26 -23.43
CA LYS A 326 3.81 -24.45 -23.75
C LYS A 326 4.50 -24.90 -22.48
N ALA A 327 3.85 -25.77 -21.73
CA ALA A 327 4.37 -26.35 -20.51
C ALA A 327 3.98 -27.83 -20.44
N GLY A 328 4.62 -28.58 -19.53
CA GLY A 328 4.20 -29.94 -19.20
C GLY A 328 2.84 -29.96 -18.51
N LYS A 329 2.59 -30.99 -17.70
CA LYS A 329 1.36 -31.07 -16.92
C LYS A 329 1.26 -29.91 -15.92
N VAL A 330 0.29 -29.03 -16.13
CA VAL A 330 -0.03 -27.93 -15.21
C VAL A 330 -1.04 -28.41 -14.18
N TYR A 331 -0.75 -28.19 -12.89
CA TYR A 331 -1.63 -28.56 -11.78
C TYR A 331 -2.61 -27.44 -11.43
N ASP A 332 -2.10 -26.23 -11.29
CA ASP A 332 -2.86 -25.02 -11.05
C ASP A 332 -2.16 -23.80 -11.64
N TRP A 333 -2.95 -22.76 -11.83
CA TRP A 333 -2.51 -21.49 -12.39
C TRP A 333 -3.25 -20.32 -11.75
N LYS A 334 -2.59 -19.16 -11.78
CA LYS A 334 -3.11 -17.89 -11.28
C LYS A 334 -2.67 -16.76 -12.20
N LEU A 335 -3.64 -16.08 -12.82
CA LEU A 335 -3.44 -14.82 -13.52
C LEU A 335 -3.64 -13.66 -12.53
N SER A 336 -2.63 -12.82 -12.40
CA SER A 336 -2.63 -11.64 -11.54
C SER A 336 -2.25 -10.40 -12.34
N ILE A 337 -2.69 -9.24 -11.87
CA ILE A 337 -2.32 -7.93 -12.41
C ILE A 337 -1.67 -7.11 -11.31
N PHE A 338 -0.63 -6.35 -11.62
CA PHE A 338 0.02 -5.47 -10.66
C PHE A 338 0.36 -4.11 -11.28
N GLU A 339 0.32 -3.09 -10.44
CA GLU A 339 0.66 -1.72 -10.80
C GLU A 339 2.18 -1.56 -10.88
N ILE A 340 2.68 -0.95 -11.96
CA ILE A 340 4.11 -0.69 -12.13
C ILE A 340 4.55 0.36 -11.11
N GLY A 341 5.46 -0.02 -10.20
CA GLY A 341 5.95 0.83 -9.10
C GLY A 341 5.34 0.50 -7.74
N ASN A 342 4.32 -0.36 -7.70
CA ASN A 342 3.71 -0.88 -6.47
C ASN A 342 4.01 -2.38 -6.33
N LYS A 343 4.07 -2.89 -5.08
CA LYS A 343 4.27 -4.33 -4.82
C LYS A 343 2.97 -5.11 -4.69
N SER A 344 1.81 -4.45 -4.68
CA SER A 344 0.52 -5.11 -4.60
C SER A 344 0.08 -5.69 -5.95
N SER A 345 -0.42 -6.93 -5.92
CA SER A 345 -1.01 -7.62 -7.07
C SER A 345 -2.44 -8.04 -6.75
N ALA A 346 -3.36 -7.87 -7.70
CA ALA A 346 -4.72 -8.37 -7.62
C ALA A 346 -4.87 -9.65 -8.46
N THR A 347 -5.73 -10.55 -8.03
CA THR A 347 -6.02 -11.80 -8.76
C THR A 347 -7.13 -11.54 -9.77
N LEU A 348 -6.89 -11.84 -11.05
CA LEU A 348 -7.91 -11.74 -12.10
C LEU A 348 -8.64 -13.06 -12.29
N ALA A 349 -7.89 -14.16 -12.32
CA ALA A 349 -8.44 -15.50 -12.51
C ALA A 349 -7.49 -16.56 -11.95
N SER A 350 -8.03 -17.72 -11.59
CA SER A 350 -7.24 -18.88 -11.19
C SER A 350 -8.00 -20.16 -11.49
N GLY A 351 -7.28 -21.28 -11.63
CA GLY A 351 -7.88 -22.56 -11.94
C GLY A 351 -6.94 -23.74 -11.74
N LYS A 352 -7.50 -24.95 -11.91
CA LYS A 352 -6.75 -26.20 -11.94
C LYS A 352 -6.55 -26.67 -13.39
N GLY A 353 -5.51 -27.47 -13.63
CA GLY A 353 -5.17 -27.96 -14.97
C GLY A 353 -4.51 -26.88 -15.83
N SER A 354 -4.57 -27.05 -17.16
CA SER A 354 -4.04 -26.05 -18.09
C SER A 354 -4.87 -24.75 -18.04
N PRO A 355 -4.23 -23.58 -18.14
CA PRO A 355 -4.92 -22.30 -18.29
C PRO A 355 -5.73 -22.26 -19.59
N PRO A 356 -6.88 -21.56 -19.62
CA PRO A 356 -7.64 -21.35 -20.84
C PRO A 356 -6.85 -20.46 -21.82
N GLU A 357 -7.11 -20.60 -23.12
CA GLU A 357 -6.48 -19.77 -24.16
C GLU A 357 -6.88 -18.29 -24.07
N GLN A 358 -8.01 -18.01 -23.42
CA GLN A 358 -8.58 -16.67 -23.30
C GLN A 358 -9.21 -16.46 -21.93
N ILE A 359 -8.99 -15.28 -21.36
CA ILE A 359 -9.65 -14.81 -20.14
C ILE A 359 -10.30 -13.46 -20.41
N LEU A 360 -11.61 -13.37 -20.22
CA LEU A 360 -12.34 -12.10 -20.30
C LEU A 360 -12.24 -11.36 -18.97
N TRP A 361 -11.80 -10.11 -19.04
CA TRP A 361 -11.58 -9.26 -17.87
C TRP A 361 -12.37 -7.95 -18.00
N ASP A 362 -13.19 -7.65 -16.99
CA ASP A 362 -14.09 -6.50 -16.92
C ASP A 362 -13.48 -5.28 -16.19
N TRP A 363 -12.15 -5.25 -16.10
CA TRP A 363 -11.37 -4.18 -15.47
C TRP A 363 -11.40 -4.21 -13.93
N THR A 364 -12.00 -5.23 -13.34
CA THR A 364 -12.06 -5.41 -11.88
C THR A 364 -10.78 -6.08 -11.33
N LEU A 365 -10.45 -5.72 -10.11
CA LEU A 365 -9.34 -6.17 -9.28
C LEU A 365 -9.97 -6.86 -8.07
N ASP A 366 -9.61 -8.12 -7.87
CA ASP A 366 -10.14 -8.98 -6.80
C ASP A 366 -11.68 -9.05 -6.79
N GLY A 367 -12.31 -8.91 -7.98
CA GLY A 367 -13.76 -8.97 -8.17
C GLY A 367 -14.56 -7.80 -7.58
N LYS A 368 -13.90 -6.72 -7.13
CA LYS A 368 -14.57 -5.57 -6.49
C LYS A 368 -14.09 -4.22 -7.01
N ASN A 369 -12.78 -3.97 -7.00
CA ASN A 369 -12.24 -2.64 -7.27
C ASN A 369 -11.93 -2.49 -8.75
N LEU A 370 -12.12 -1.33 -9.37
CA LEU A 370 -11.68 -1.14 -10.75
C LEU A 370 -10.21 -0.65 -10.80
N ILE A 371 -9.50 -0.92 -11.90
CA ILE A 371 -8.15 -0.35 -12.13
C ILE A 371 -8.16 1.18 -12.01
N ALA A 372 -7.04 1.76 -11.56
CA ALA A 372 -6.88 3.20 -11.41
C ALA A 372 -6.53 3.88 -12.74
N PRO A 373 -7.00 5.13 -12.96
CA PRO A 373 -6.67 5.92 -14.15
C PRO A 373 -5.22 6.36 -14.18
N LYS A 374 -4.68 6.57 -15.39
CA LYS A 374 -3.30 7.06 -15.62
C LYS A 374 -2.21 6.13 -15.06
N THR A 375 -2.60 5.03 -14.40
CA THR A 375 -1.74 3.98 -13.89
C THR A 375 -1.42 2.97 -14.99
N LYS A 376 -0.19 2.46 -14.97
CA LYS A 376 0.24 1.37 -15.85
C LYS A 376 0.25 0.07 -15.08
N TYR A 377 -0.28 -0.98 -15.71
CA TYR A 377 -0.38 -2.31 -15.14
C TYR A 377 0.37 -3.34 -15.98
N LEU A 378 0.88 -4.37 -15.33
CA LEU A 378 1.46 -5.55 -15.96
C LEU A 378 0.71 -6.81 -15.53
N LEU A 379 0.55 -7.75 -16.45
CA LEU A 379 -0.03 -9.06 -16.13
C LEU A 379 1.08 -10.03 -15.74
N SER A 380 0.77 -10.92 -14.81
CA SER A 380 1.62 -12.05 -14.45
C SER A 380 0.80 -13.32 -14.38
N MET A 381 1.35 -14.42 -14.88
CA MET A 381 0.76 -15.73 -14.71
C MET A 381 1.72 -16.61 -13.95
N THR A 382 1.26 -17.15 -12.83
CA THR A 382 1.97 -18.17 -12.07
C THR A 382 1.36 -19.52 -12.39
N ILE A 383 2.19 -20.50 -12.76
CA ILE A 383 1.78 -21.89 -13.00
C ILE A 383 2.58 -22.82 -12.10
N ARG A 384 1.95 -23.92 -11.70
CA ARG A 384 2.62 -25.01 -10.98
C ARG A 384 2.68 -26.26 -11.83
N THR A 385 3.88 -26.74 -12.12
CA THR A 385 4.15 -27.96 -12.89
C THR A 385 4.97 -28.96 -12.08
N ASP A 386 5.38 -30.07 -12.69
CA ASP A 386 6.26 -31.06 -12.07
C ASP A 386 7.64 -30.49 -11.71
N ASP A 387 8.09 -29.47 -12.44
CA ASP A 387 9.39 -28.82 -12.22
C ASP A 387 9.30 -27.65 -11.21
N GLY A 388 8.14 -27.47 -10.57
CA GLY A 388 7.89 -26.46 -9.54
C GLY A 388 6.96 -25.32 -9.98
N THR A 389 6.96 -24.24 -9.21
CA THR A 389 6.16 -23.04 -9.49
C THR A 389 6.99 -22.01 -10.23
N LYS A 390 6.47 -21.49 -11.34
CA LYS A 390 7.11 -20.44 -12.13
C LYS A 390 6.14 -19.31 -12.42
N THR A 391 6.67 -18.10 -12.54
CA THR A 391 5.91 -16.89 -12.84
C THR A 391 6.42 -16.26 -14.15
N PHE A 392 5.48 -15.92 -15.01
CA PHE A 392 5.70 -15.30 -16.32
C PHE A 392 5.02 -13.94 -16.35
N LEU A 393 5.60 -12.98 -17.07
CA LEU A 393 5.09 -11.61 -17.18
C LEU A 393 4.63 -11.33 -18.61
N SER A 394 3.61 -10.48 -18.77
CA SER A 394 3.26 -9.96 -20.09
C SER A 394 4.37 -9.06 -20.63
N ALA A 395 4.56 -9.05 -21.94
CA ALA A 395 5.44 -8.10 -22.60
C ALA A 395 4.79 -6.70 -22.65
N ASP A 396 3.47 -6.66 -22.82
CA ASP A 396 2.71 -5.43 -22.92
C ASP A 396 2.24 -4.92 -21.55
N THR A 397 2.17 -3.59 -21.44
CA THR A 397 1.58 -2.89 -20.32
C THR A 397 0.19 -2.39 -20.66
N ILE A 398 -0.75 -2.52 -19.72
CA ILE A 398 -2.10 -1.97 -19.85
C ILE A 398 -2.11 -0.57 -19.25
N TRP A 399 -2.61 0.41 -20.00
CA TRP A 399 -2.72 1.80 -19.59
C TRP A 399 -4.14 2.32 -19.76
N LEU A 400 -4.66 2.97 -18.73
CA LEU A 400 -6.02 3.49 -18.70
C LEU A 400 -6.03 5.00 -18.87
N ILE A 401 -6.71 5.46 -19.93
CA ILE A 401 -6.80 6.87 -20.33
C ILE A 401 -8.27 7.34 -20.21
N PRO A 402 -8.58 8.30 -19.32
CA PRO A 402 -9.92 8.88 -19.27
C PRO A 402 -10.21 9.73 -20.52
N ARG A 403 -11.39 9.56 -21.16
CA ARG A 403 -11.77 10.29 -22.39
C ARG A 403 -12.32 11.68 -22.09
N GLU A 404 -13.33 11.76 -21.25
CA GLU A 404 -14.06 13.02 -21.02
C GLU A 404 -14.63 13.00 -19.60
N HIS A 405 -13.97 13.76 -18.71
CA HIS A 405 -14.45 14.08 -17.36
C HIS A 405 -14.07 13.09 -16.25
N SER A 406 -13.21 13.54 -15.33
CA SER A 406 -12.95 12.86 -14.06
C SER A 406 -13.53 13.69 -12.92
N GLU A 407 -14.50 13.15 -12.21
CA GLU A 407 -14.90 13.65 -10.89
C GLU A 407 -14.06 12.92 -9.85
N THR A 408 -13.32 13.68 -9.04
CA THR A 408 -12.57 13.09 -7.93
C THR A 408 -13.21 13.54 -6.64
N VAL A 409 -13.46 12.57 -5.76
CA VAL A 409 -13.94 12.77 -4.39
C VAL A 409 -12.82 12.38 -3.44
N GLU A 410 -12.26 13.36 -2.74
CA GLU A 410 -11.26 13.17 -1.70
C GLU A 410 -11.94 13.32 -0.34
N ASN A 411 -11.93 12.25 0.46
CA ASN A 411 -12.43 12.25 1.84
C ASN A 411 -11.23 12.30 2.79
N MET A 412 -10.98 13.47 3.36
CA MET A 412 -9.84 13.70 4.25
C MET A 412 -10.28 13.78 5.71
N PHE A 413 -9.55 13.12 6.61
CA PHE A 413 -9.68 13.33 8.06
C PHE A 413 -9.04 14.65 8.47
N ILE A 414 -9.82 15.55 9.08
CA ILE A 414 -9.37 16.87 9.51
C ILE A 414 -9.12 16.92 11.02
N VAL A 415 -9.97 16.31 11.84
CA VAL A 415 -9.82 16.38 13.31
C VAL A 415 -10.46 15.16 13.97
N GLU A 416 -9.84 14.68 15.04
CA GLU A 416 -10.44 13.78 16.04
C GLU A 416 -10.67 14.53 17.37
N PHE A 417 -11.78 14.25 18.05
CA PHE A 417 -12.17 14.90 19.30
C PHE A 417 -12.35 13.88 20.43
N VAL A 418 -12.08 14.31 21.66
CA VAL A 418 -12.55 13.62 22.87
C VAL A 418 -14.04 13.92 23.09
N PHE A 419 -14.68 13.15 23.98
CA PHE A 419 -16.07 13.30 24.40
C PHE A 419 -16.49 14.75 24.57
N ASP A 420 -17.56 15.17 23.90
CA ASP A 420 -18.27 16.44 24.12
C ASP A 420 -17.41 17.72 24.06
N GLU A 421 -16.18 17.63 23.54
CA GLU A 421 -15.26 18.76 23.40
C GLU A 421 -15.30 19.37 22.00
N SER A 422 -14.99 20.67 21.90
CA SER A 422 -14.84 21.39 20.63
C SER A 422 -13.39 21.58 20.21
N GLU A 423 -12.42 21.17 21.02
CA GLU A 423 -10.99 21.26 20.72
C GLU A 423 -10.44 19.91 20.25
N PRO A 424 -9.52 19.92 19.26
CA PRO A 424 -8.95 18.72 18.67
C PRO A 424 -8.00 17.99 19.65
N LEU A 425 -7.95 16.65 19.55
CA LEU A 425 -6.96 15.81 20.24
C LEU A 425 -5.51 16.16 19.82
N SER A 426 -5.33 16.43 18.53
CA SER A 426 -4.08 16.95 17.98
C SER A 426 -4.38 17.96 16.89
N ARG A 427 -3.59 19.04 16.87
CA ARG A 427 -3.63 20.05 15.80
C ARG A 427 -2.97 19.57 14.51
N TYR A 428 -2.30 18.41 14.51
CA TYR A 428 -1.67 17.85 13.31
C TYR A 428 -2.65 17.71 12.14
N LEU A 429 -3.82 17.09 12.39
CA LEU A 429 -4.82 16.87 11.36
C LEU A 429 -5.44 18.21 10.90
N GLU A 430 -5.67 19.16 11.83
CA GLU A 430 -6.18 20.51 11.53
C GLU A 430 -5.22 21.27 10.59
N ARG A 431 -3.91 21.15 10.81
CA ARG A 431 -2.87 21.79 9.97
C ARG A 431 -2.90 21.33 8.51
N ARG A 432 -3.52 20.20 8.20
CA ARG A 432 -3.71 19.73 6.82
C ARG A 432 -4.60 20.68 6.01
N LEU A 433 -5.49 21.43 6.67
CA LEU A 433 -6.29 22.49 6.04
C LEU A 433 -5.44 23.55 5.36
N PHE A 434 -4.23 23.84 5.87
CA PHE A 434 -3.31 24.80 5.25
C PHE A 434 -2.91 24.35 3.84
N ASN A 435 -2.45 23.11 3.69
CA ASN A 435 -2.05 22.56 2.41
C ASN A 435 -3.25 22.36 1.47
N PHE A 436 -4.37 21.92 2.02
CA PHE A 436 -5.61 21.79 1.27
C PHE A 436 -6.09 23.13 0.70
N ALA A 437 -6.13 24.19 1.52
CA ALA A 437 -6.53 25.53 1.06
C ALA A 437 -5.65 26.04 -0.08
N ARG A 438 -4.33 25.84 0.02
CA ARG A 438 -3.38 26.16 -1.06
C ARG A 438 -3.69 25.40 -2.35
N LEU A 439 -3.99 24.10 -2.24
CA LEU A 439 -4.35 23.24 -3.37
C LEU A 439 -5.69 23.64 -4.00
N LEU A 440 -6.69 23.95 -3.18
CA LEU A 440 -8.00 24.43 -3.62
C LEU A 440 -7.88 25.73 -4.43
N VAL A 441 -7.09 26.71 -3.94
CA VAL A 441 -6.84 27.96 -4.67
C VAL A 441 -6.10 27.70 -5.98
N ALA A 442 -5.05 26.89 -5.98
CA ALA A 442 -4.31 26.57 -7.20
C ALA A 442 -5.19 25.86 -8.27
N ARG A 443 -6.11 24.99 -7.83
CA ARG A 443 -7.11 24.36 -8.71
C ARG A 443 -8.15 25.37 -9.20
N ALA A 444 -8.57 26.32 -8.36
CA ALA A 444 -9.50 27.40 -8.73
C ALA A 444 -8.90 28.27 -9.85
N ASP A 445 -7.64 28.70 -9.67
CA ASP A 445 -6.87 29.48 -10.65
C ASP A 445 -6.65 28.70 -11.96
N SER A 446 -6.67 27.37 -11.89
CA SER A 446 -6.56 26.47 -13.05
C SER A 446 -7.91 26.15 -13.72
N GLY A 447 -8.99 26.80 -13.29
CA GLY A 447 -10.33 26.70 -13.89
C GLY A 447 -11.17 25.50 -13.47
N TYR A 448 -10.80 24.79 -12.39
CA TYR A 448 -11.59 23.66 -11.87
C TYR A 448 -12.84 24.15 -11.15
N GLU A 449 -13.96 23.47 -11.38
CA GLU A 449 -15.15 23.58 -10.54
C GLU A 449 -15.00 22.68 -9.32
N GLN A 450 -15.32 23.21 -8.14
CA GLN A 450 -14.94 22.60 -6.87
C GLN A 450 -16.03 22.73 -5.81
N TRP A 451 -16.21 21.68 -5.01
CA TRP A 451 -17.10 21.64 -3.86
C TRP A 451 -16.35 21.06 -2.67
N ALA A 452 -16.26 21.80 -1.59
CA ALA A 452 -15.69 21.36 -0.32
C ALA A 452 -16.78 21.41 0.76
N GLN A 453 -17.07 20.30 1.41
CA GLN A 453 -17.98 20.26 2.54
C GLN A 453 -17.22 19.76 3.77
N VAL A 454 -17.20 20.60 4.81
CA VAL A 454 -16.66 20.24 6.12
C VAL A 454 -17.77 19.55 6.92
N GLN A 455 -17.57 18.28 7.24
CA GLN A 455 -18.59 17.41 7.83
C GLN A 455 -18.22 17.07 9.27
N GLY A 456 -19.05 17.47 10.22
CA GLY A 456 -18.88 17.11 11.62
C GLY A 456 -19.66 15.85 11.96
N HIS A 457 -19.06 15.00 12.78
CA HIS A 457 -19.64 13.75 13.25
C HIS A 457 -19.49 13.60 14.77
N THR A 458 -20.36 12.78 15.34
CA THR A 458 -20.31 12.35 16.74
C THR A 458 -20.61 10.86 16.82
N ASP A 459 -20.36 10.26 17.98
CA ASP A 459 -20.88 8.94 18.31
C ASP A 459 -22.35 9.01 18.76
N ASP A 460 -22.90 7.86 19.12
CA ASP A 460 -24.25 7.70 19.65
C ASP A 460 -24.33 7.82 21.18
N ILE A 461 -23.28 8.32 21.85
CA ILE A 461 -23.33 8.61 23.29
C ILE A 461 -23.96 9.99 23.48
N GLY A 462 -25.04 10.04 24.26
CA GLY A 462 -25.77 11.25 24.57
C GLY A 462 -26.95 11.56 23.62
N PRO A 463 -27.73 12.61 23.91
CA PRO A 463 -28.96 12.89 23.18
C PRO A 463 -28.72 13.34 21.74
N LEU A 464 -29.52 12.84 20.78
CA LEU A 464 -29.45 13.20 19.35
C LEU A 464 -29.37 14.72 19.10
N ARG A 465 -30.21 15.51 19.78
CA ARG A 465 -30.21 16.97 19.63
C ARG A 465 -28.88 17.62 20.02
N ARG A 466 -28.23 17.12 21.09
CA ARG A 466 -26.90 17.58 21.52
C ARG A 466 -25.85 17.17 20.50
N ASN A 467 -25.88 15.92 20.06
CA ASN A 467 -24.91 15.35 19.12
C ASN A 467 -24.97 16.04 17.74
N MET A 468 -26.17 16.39 17.27
CA MET A 468 -26.35 17.22 16.07
C MET A 468 -25.78 18.63 16.26
N LYS A 469 -26.09 19.30 17.38
CA LYS A 469 -25.54 20.64 17.67
C LYS A 469 -24.01 20.61 17.75
N LEU A 470 -23.44 19.65 18.48
CA LEU A 470 -22.00 19.48 18.66
C LEU A 470 -21.27 19.22 17.33
N SER A 471 -21.78 18.28 16.54
CA SER A 471 -21.23 17.97 15.20
C SER A 471 -21.21 19.22 14.30
N ARG A 472 -22.29 20.01 14.27
CA ARG A 472 -22.36 21.26 13.51
C ARG A 472 -21.39 22.33 14.02
N MET A 473 -21.21 22.46 15.34
CA MET A 473 -20.25 23.40 15.93
C MET A 473 -18.81 23.03 15.55
N ARG A 474 -18.44 21.74 15.64
CA ARG A 474 -17.13 21.23 15.22
C ARG A 474 -16.87 21.50 13.73
N ALA A 475 -17.84 21.18 12.87
CA ALA A 475 -17.75 21.44 11.43
C ALA A 475 -17.57 22.94 11.12
N LYS A 476 -18.33 23.81 11.81
CA LYS A 476 -18.25 25.26 11.64
C LYS A 476 -16.87 25.82 12.01
N ARG A 477 -16.26 25.34 13.11
CA ARG A 477 -14.91 25.74 13.55
C ARG A 477 -13.88 25.47 12.45
N GLU A 478 -13.85 24.25 11.93
CA GLU A 478 -12.91 23.86 10.87
C GLU A 478 -13.19 24.59 9.54
N TYR A 479 -14.47 24.82 9.21
CA TYR A 479 -14.88 25.62 8.06
C TYR A 479 -14.37 27.07 8.13
N GLU A 480 -14.43 27.71 9.29
CA GLU A 480 -13.90 29.07 9.49
C GLU A 480 -12.37 29.11 9.40
N ILE A 481 -11.68 28.06 9.85
CA ILE A 481 -10.22 27.92 9.67
C ILE A 481 -9.88 27.77 8.18
N LEU A 482 -10.56 26.86 7.47
CA LEU A 482 -10.37 26.64 6.04
C LEU A 482 -10.57 27.94 5.25
N ARG A 483 -11.66 28.67 5.50
CA ARG A 483 -11.95 29.94 4.81
C ARG A 483 -10.87 30.99 5.00
N ARG A 484 -10.31 31.10 6.21
CA ARG A 484 -9.18 32.01 6.47
C ARG A 484 -7.98 31.65 5.62
N TYR A 485 -7.61 30.37 5.57
CA TYR A 485 -6.51 29.93 4.71
C TYR A 485 -6.79 30.18 3.22
N VAL A 486 -8.00 29.89 2.74
CA VAL A 486 -8.38 30.17 1.34
C VAL A 486 -8.30 31.66 1.03
N SER A 487 -8.83 32.53 1.91
CA SER A 487 -8.72 33.99 1.78
C SER A 487 -7.26 34.44 1.67
N TYR A 488 -6.37 33.89 2.50
CA TYR A 488 -4.94 34.21 2.42
C TYR A 488 -4.31 33.78 1.09
N PHE A 489 -4.52 32.53 0.66
CA PHE A 489 -3.92 32.04 -0.58
C PHE A 489 -4.52 32.68 -1.83
N ALA A 490 -5.81 33.00 -1.82
CA ALA A 490 -6.48 33.75 -2.89
C ALA A 490 -6.07 35.24 -2.92
N GLY A 491 -5.38 35.73 -1.89
CA GLY A 491 -4.94 37.13 -1.81
C GLY A 491 -6.07 38.15 -1.60
N VAL A 492 -7.26 37.69 -1.21
CA VAL A 492 -8.45 38.53 -1.00
C VAL A 492 -8.77 38.66 0.49
N PRO A 493 -9.29 39.80 0.97
CA PRO A 493 -9.84 39.91 2.32
C PRO A 493 -11.00 38.93 2.57
N GLU A 494 -11.21 38.49 3.82
CA GLU A 494 -12.25 37.50 4.17
C GLU A 494 -13.67 37.95 3.76
N ASN A 495 -13.97 39.24 3.86
CA ASN A 495 -15.27 39.81 3.44
C ASN A 495 -15.47 39.84 1.92
N GLN A 496 -14.43 39.59 1.12
CA GLN A 496 -14.50 39.45 -0.33
C GLN A 496 -14.39 37.99 -0.79
N LEU A 497 -14.16 37.05 0.14
CA LEU A 497 -13.94 35.66 -0.18
C LEU A 497 -15.15 35.03 -0.91
N ASP A 498 -16.38 35.32 -0.51
CA ASP A 498 -17.57 34.74 -1.15
C ASP A 498 -17.70 35.16 -2.62
N LYS A 499 -17.33 36.41 -2.94
CA LYS A 499 -17.28 36.90 -4.32
C LYS A 499 -16.18 36.18 -5.11
N TRP A 500 -15.01 35.99 -4.50
CA TRP A 500 -13.91 35.24 -5.13
C TRP A 500 -14.31 33.79 -5.40
N LEU A 501 -14.92 33.10 -4.43
CA LEU A 501 -15.41 31.73 -4.54
C LEU A 501 -16.42 31.58 -5.69
N ALA A 502 -17.41 32.47 -5.75
CA ALA A 502 -18.42 32.48 -6.81
C ALA A 502 -17.79 32.67 -8.21
N ASN A 503 -16.84 33.60 -8.34
CA ASN A 503 -16.16 33.87 -9.60
C ASN A 503 -15.31 32.68 -10.10
N HIS A 504 -14.82 31.83 -9.18
CA HIS A 504 -14.00 30.66 -9.51
C HIS A 504 -14.77 29.34 -9.48
N LYS A 505 -16.12 29.38 -9.40
CA LYS A 505 -16.99 28.19 -9.30
C LYS A 505 -16.56 27.24 -8.17
N VAL A 506 -16.20 27.83 -7.03
CA VAL A 506 -15.84 27.11 -5.81
C VAL A 506 -16.96 27.26 -4.80
N SER A 507 -17.45 26.15 -4.26
CA SER A 507 -18.37 26.13 -3.13
C SER A 507 -17.66 25.54 -1.90
N ILE A 508 -17.72 26.25 -0.77
CA ILE A 508 -17.27 25.73 0.53
C ILE A 508 -18.46 25.80 1.47
N SER A 509 -18.79 24.69 2.12
CA SER A 509 -19.92 24.58 3.05
C SER A 509 -19.55 23.75 4.27
N PHE A 510 -20.44 23.70 5.25
CA PHE A 510 -20.29 22.83 6.41
C PHE A 510 -21.62 22.23 6.85
N GLU A 511 -21.58 21.02 7.38
CA GLU A 511 -22.74 20.29 7.87
C GLU A 511 -22.38 19.44 9.09
N GLY A 512 -23.36 19.18 9.97
CA GLY A 512 -23.20 18.29 11.10
C GLY A 512 -24.17 17.12 10.96
N TYR A 513 -23.64 15.89 10.99
CA TYR A 513 -24.41 14.66 10.78
C TYR A 513 -24.75 13.91 12.08
N GLY A 514 -24.24 14.37 13.22
CA GLY A 514 -24.34 13.61 14.46
C GLY A 514 -23.72 12.21 14.28
N TYR A 515 -24.42 11.18 14.76
CA TYR A 515 -24.04 9.77 14.61
C TYR A 515 -24.72 9.04 13.45
N SER A 516 -25.51 9.75 12.62
CA SER A 516 -26.30 9.11 11.56
C SER A 516 -25.43 8.58 10.40
N HIS A 517 -24.17 9.02 10.31
CA HIS A 517 -23.22 8.65 9.26
C HIS A 517 -21.93 8.08 9.88
N PRO A 518 -21.95 6.83 10.37
CA PRO A 518 -20.76 6.19 10.92
C PRO A 518 -19.67 6.04 9.85
N TYR A 519 -18.41 6.09 10.26
CA TYR A 519 -17.30 6.03 9.32
C TYR A 519 -17.21 4.67 8.62
N ARG A 520 -17.06 4.69 7.29
CA ARG A 520 -16.83 3.52 6.46
C ARG A 520 -15.59 3.71 5.60
N LEU A 521 -14.88 2.62 5.38
CA LEU A 521 -13.71 2.58 4.51
C LEU A 521 -13.88 1.43 3.52
N LYS A 522 -13.99 1.72 2.21
CA LYS A 522 -14.31 0.71 1.18
C LYS A 522 -15.51 -0.18 1.58
N ASP A 523 -16.58 0.46 2.05
CA ASP A 523 -17.81 -0.14 2.60
C ASP A 523 -17.69 -0.88 3.93
N GLU A 524 -16.47 -1.12 4.44
CA GLU A 524 -16.25 -1.70 5.76
C GLU A 524 -16.60 -0.70 6.87
N LEU A 525 -17.41 -1.12 7.85
CA LEU A 525 -17.79 -0.29 8.98
C LEU A 525 -16.66 -0.23 10.00
N LEU A 526 -15.89 0.86 9.99
CA LEU A 526 -14.85 1.12 10.99
C LEU A 526 -15.38 1.94 12.17
N GLY A 527 -16.33 2.85 11.92
CA GLY A 527 -17.00 3.65 12.94
C GLY A 527 -18.15 2.90 13.61
N ASP A 528 -17.94 1.66 14.06
CA ASP A 528 -18.98 0.93 14.81
C ASP A 528 -19.09 1.46 16.25
N ASN A 529 -20.22 2.10 16.56
CA ASN A 529 -20.52 2.65 17.88
C ASN A 529 -20.64 1.57 19.00
N SER A 530 -20.79 0.29 18.64
CA SER A 530 -20.75 -0.80 19.61
C SER A 530 -19.37 -0.93 20.29
N SER A 531 -18.30 -0.54 19.57
CA SER A 531 -16.92 -0.62 20.02
C SER A 531 -16.37 0.74 20.47
N PRO A 532 -15.48 0.80 21.49
CA PRO A 532 -14.84 2.05 21.90
C PRO A 532 -13.95 2.65 20.79
N TYR A 533 -13.34 1.80 19.96
CA TYR A 533 -12.56 2.23 18.80
C TYR A 533 -13.42 2.94 17.75
N GLY A 534 -14.55 2.33 17.36
CA GLY A 534 -15.45 2.90 16.37
C GLY A 534 -16.15 4.17 16.84
N ARG A 535 -16.51 4.27 18.14
CA ARG A 535 -16.99 5.53 18.73
C ARG A 535 -15.96 6.65 18.62
N ASN A 536 -14.68 6.34 18.85
CA ASN A 536 -13.61 7.34 18.73
C ASN A 536 -13.49 7.87 17.30
N ILE A 537 -13.48 6.97 16.30
CA ILE A 537 -13.49 7.33 14.88
C ILE A 537 -14.72 8.20 14.54
N ASN A 538 -15.87 7.96 15.17
CA ASN A 538 -17.07 8.75 14.93
C ASN A 538 -17.03 10.17 15.49
N ARG A 539 -16.17 10.45 16.47
CA ARG A 539 -15.91 11.82 16.96
C ARG A 539 -14.89 12.53 16.06
N ARG A 540 -15.28 12.78 14.81
CA ARG A 540 -14.41 13.34 13.78
C ARG A 540 -14.99 14.58 13.10
N VAL A 541 -14.11 15.33 12.44
CA VAL A 541 -14.47 16.21 11.32
C VAL A 541 -13.77 15.70 10.06
N MET A 542 -14.55 15.58 8.99
CA MET A 542 -14.12 15.16 7.67
C MET A 542 -14.20 16.34 6.69
N LEU A 543 -13.37 16.32 5.67
CA LEU A 543 -13.51 17.15 4.49
C LEU A 543 -13.91 16.24 3.34
N GLU A 544 -15.12 16.40 2.83
CA GLU A 544 -15.48 15.84 1.53
C GLU A 544 -15.20 16.89 0.47
N TYR A 545 -14.29 16.57 -0.44
CA TYR A 545 -13.86 17.49 -1.48
C TYR A 545 -14.04 16.88 -2.86
N ARG A 546 -14.90 17.51 -3.65
CA ARG A 546 -15.20 17.13 -5.03
C ARG A 546 -14.65 18.17 -5.99
N TYR A 547 -14.06 17.73 -7.08
CA TYR A 547 -13.64 18.64 -8.13
C TYR A 547 -13.72 17.99 -9.50
N ARG A 548 -13.93 18.84 -10.51
CA ARG A 548 -13.94 18.46 -11.92
C ARG A 548 -13.32 19.55 -12.78
N LYS A 549 -12.69 19.14 -13.88
CA LYS A 549 -12.18 20.04 -14.90
C LYS A 549 -13.05 19.98 -16.14
#